data_AF-A0A2H0QDI0-F1
#
_entry.id   AF-A0A2H0QDI0-F1
#
_cell.length_a   1.000
_cell.length_b   1.000
_cell.length_c   1.000
_cell.angle_alpha   90.00
_cell.angle_beta   90.00
_cell.angle_gamma   90.00
#
_symmetry.space_group_name_H-M   'P 1'
#
loop_
_entity.id
_entity.type
_entity.pdbx_description
1 polymer ?
#
loop_
_entity_poly.entity_id
_entity_poly.type
_entity_poly.pdbx_seq_one_letter_code
_entity_poly.pdbx_strand_id
1 'polypeptide(L)'
;SAYSFVNGLHSITANIGFCQEMGNLQTYSRDISAKIASLTMLSEERFKIYEQKNAQLKEARLQLAQYAVANDMNELVELDDKLSATERKISKVLEDSQSCTQFCSDLRTEYKELRKIRSELKQKRGELADRFDSRIQKYTKHQRKVEALVEDLKASREAWQSLQDTLMENQSNFVKMYKIYGELEGALAHVKFTSNWDQNIASLRQQNAGFDFKKIETKNTVITSNIADVKSLPRSGAILGYMIGGAYEEGKLSLPSYPEELSGNIRLSLIGACPVLHPDYFDINLPNGSDQMRYGLTVAYDYPSAFTTRVQMKYNMHKMYQKIVSSGSRGGFFRRRSWTSVEERTEFKDSFRVEWLEQDASNRLTDEEKADLEKDMRNSIFARLAAIGLPAAANAGQLVVPTPGASGAIVLSNALKKQCPGNTYCIAGSVALDVLDSIFGSSSASASYRNIQDADMSEEWSRTLVSYKPWVTTYN
;
A
#
# COMPACT_ATOMS: atom_id res chain seq x y z
N SER A 1 38.44 0.47 3.24
CA SER A 1 37.44 0.36 4.32
C SER A 1 37.30 1.72 4.96
N ALA A 2 36.07 2.20 5.14
CA ALA A 2 35.80 3.42 5.89
C ALA A 2 35.55 3.04 7.34
N TYR A 3 35.99 3.90 8.26
CA TYR A 3 35.99 3.64 9.69
C TYR A 3 35.31 4.81 10.41
N SER A 4 34.43 4.49 11.36
CA SER A 4 33.93 5.44 12.36
C SER A 4 34.77 5.26 13.62
N PHE A 5 35.29 6.37 14.16
CA PHE A 5 35.98 6.35 15.45
C PHE A 5 35.28 7.29 16.42
N VAL A 6 35.17 6.84 17.66
CA VAL A 6 34.78 7.69 18.79
C VAL A 6 36.04 8.07 19.53
N ASN A 7 36.34 9.36 19.60
CA ASN A 7 37.50 9.89 20.32
C ASN A 7 37.21 9.96 21.83
N GLY A 8 36.84 8.83 22.43
CA GLY A 8 36.46 8.78 23.85
C GLY A 8 35.18 9.55 24.19
N LEU A 9 34.81 9.50 25.47
CA LEU A 9 33.71 10.28 26.03
C LEU A 9 34.27 11.60 26.56
N HIS A 10 33.72 12.73 26.13
CA HIS A 10 34.27 14.05 26.50
C HIS A 10 33.50 14.72 27.63
N SER A 11 32.24 14.36 27.82
CA SER A 11 31.42 14.82 28.94
C SER A 11 30.59 13.64 29.44
N ILE A 12 30.60 13.44 30.75
CA ILE A 12 29.84 12.40 31.43
C ILE A 12 28.88 13.12 32.37
N THR A 13 27.63 12.67 32.42
CA THR A 13 26.62 13.23 33.31
C THR A 13 26.61 12.53 34.67
N ALA A 14 25.97 13.12 35.67
CA ALA A 14 25.80 12.50 36.98
C ALA A 14 25.01 11.17 36.93
N ASN A 15 24.19 10.97 35.89
CA ASN A 15 23.38 9.75 35.73
C ASN A 15 24.25 8.50 35.52
N ILE A 16 25.53 8.66 35.19
CA ILE A 16 26.45 7.54 35.03
C ILE A 16 26.63 6.72 36.32
N GLY A 17 26.30 7.31 37.47
CA GLY A 17 26.23 6.59 38.75
C GLY A 17 25.25 5.41 38.71
N PHE A 18 24.27 5.41 37.80
CA PHE A 18 23.30 4.34 37.61
C PHE A 18 23.77 3.22 36.66
N CYS A 19 25.04 3.21 36.26
CA CYS A 19 25.53 2.18 35.32
C CYS A 19 25.53 0.77 35.92
N GLN A 20 25.71 0.64 37.23
CA GLN A 20 25.60 -0.65 37.90
C GLN A 20 24.15 -1.15 37.89
N GLU A 21 23.18 -0.27 38.12
CA GLU A 21 21.74 -0.55 38.02
C GLU A 21 21.36 -0.91 36.58
N MET A 22 21.95 -0.28 35.57
CA MET A 22 21.77 -0.65 34.16
C MET A 22 22.37 -2.01 33.82
N GLY A 23 23.55 -2.36 34.35
CA GLY A 23 24.13 -3.70 34.22
C GLY A 23 23.24 -4.76 34.91
N ASN A 24 22.80 -4.48 36.13
CA ASN A 24 21.85 -5.32 36.86
C ASN A 24 20.53 -5.47 36.09
N LEU A 25 20.04 -4.42 35.44
CA LEU A 25 18.86 -4.47 34.58
C LEU A 25 19.05 -5.36 33.37
N GLN A 26 20.25 -5.42 32.80
CA GLN A 26 20.55 -6.32 31.71
C GLN A 26 20.57 -7.78 32.17
N THR A 27 21.19 -8.06 33.31
CA THR A 27 21.13 -9.41 33.94
C THR A 27 19.70 -9.78 34.27
N TYR A 28 18.96 -8.87 34.90
CA TYR A 28 17.53 -9.01 35.17
C TYR A 28 16.71 -9.21 33.89
N SER A 29 17.08 -8.57 32.77
CA SER A 29 16.43 -8.80 31.47
C SER A 29 16.58 -10.24 31.00
N ARG A 30 17.78 -10.84 31.15
CA ARG A 30 18.02 -12.24 30.79
C ARG A 30 17.22 -13.18 31.70
N ASP A 31 17.23 -12.92 33.01
CA ASP A 31 16.49 -13.72 33.99
C ASP A 31 14.97 -13.60 33.81
N ILE A 32 14.45 -12.39 33.57
CA ILE A 32 13.05 -12.17 33.22
C ILE A 32 12.72 -12.86 31.91
N SER A 33 13.57 -12.79 30.89
CA SER A 33 13.28 -13.44 29.61
C SER A 33 13.14 -14.95 29.77
N ALA A 34 14.03 -15.57 30.55
CA ALA A 34 13.92 -16.98 30.91
C ALA A 34 12.64 -17.27 31.74
N LYS A 35 12.30 -16.39 32.69
CA LYS A 35 11.08 -16.50 33.50
C LYS A 35 9.80 -16.30 32.67
N ILE A 36 9.79 -15.38 31.71
CA ILE A 36 8.68 -15.17 30.77
C ILE A 36 8.53 -16.41 29.91
N ALA A 37 9.62 -16.97 29.38
CA ALA A 37 9.57 -18.20 28.60
C ALA A 37 8.98 -19.36 29.42
N SER A 38 9.43 -19.56 30.66
CA SER A 38 8.91 -20.61 31.53
C SER A 38 7.44 -20.39 31.93
N LEU A 39 7.05 -19.16 32.26
CA LEU A 39 5.66 -18.80 32.55
C LEU A 39 4.76 -18.92 31.32
N THR A 40 5.27 -18.63 30.12
CA THR A 40 4.53 -18.80 28.86
C THR A 40 4.25 -20.28 28.60
N MET A 41 5.25 -21.14 28.74
CA MET A 41 5.07 -22.59 28.64
C MET A 41 4.06 -23.11 29.67
N LEU A 42 4.16 -22.67 30.92
CA LEU A 42 3.22 -23.05 31.97
C LEU A 42 1.80 -22.54 31.69
N SER A 43 1.67 -21.33 31.13
CA SER A 43 0.39 -20.75 30.73
C SER A 43 -0.28 -21.54 29.60
N GLU A 44 0.50 -21.97 28.59
CA GLU A 44 0.02 -22.85 27.52
C GLU A 44 -0.42 -24.22 28.06
N GLU A 45 0.34 -24.81 28.99
CA GLU A 45 -0.02 -26.06 29.65
C GLU A 45 -1.35 -25.93 30.42
N ARG A 46 -1.50 -24.86 31.21
CA ARG A 46 -2.74 -24.58 31.95
C ARG A 46 -3.91 -24.28 31.01
N PHE A 47 -3.67 -23.63 29.89
CA PHE A 47 -4.68 -23.40 28.87
C PHE A 47 -5.17 -24.72 28.26
N LYS A 48 -4.27 -25.66 27.96
CA LYS A 48 -4.66 -27.01 27.49
C LYS A 48 -5.52 -27.75 28.52
N ILE A 49 -5.18 -27.66 29.80
CA ILE A 49 -6.00 -28.25 30.88
C ILE A 49 -7.39 -27.60 30.92
N TYR A 50 -7.46 -26.28 30.80
CA TYR A 50 -8.72 -25.54 30.71
C TYR A 50 -9.57 -26.01 29.52
N GLU A 51 -8.98 -26.15 28.33
CA GLU A 51 -9.68 -26.64 27.14
C GLU A 51 -10.21 -28.08 27.30
N GLN A 52 -9.40 -28.97 27.88
CA GLN A 52 -9.80 -30.34 28.19
C GLN A 52 -10.99 -30.37 29.16
N LYS A 53 -10.95 -29.57 30.23
CA LYS A 53 -12.06 -29.45 31.19
C LYS A 53 -13.31 -28.86 30.54
N ASN A 54 -13.15 -27.89 29.65
CA ASN A 54 -14.26 -27.30 28.89
C ASN A 54 -14.92 -28.33 27.95
N ALA A 55 -14.11 -29.15 27.28
CA ALA A 55 -14.61 -30.24 26.43
C ALA A 55 -15.37 -31.29 27.27
N GLN A 56 -14.81 -31.71 28.41
CA GLN A 56 -15.49 -32.63 29.35
C GLN A 56 -16.82 -32.05 29.86
N LEU A 57 -16.87 -30.74 30.16
CA LEU A 57 -18.10 -30.06 30.57
C LEU A 57 -19.14 -30.07 29.46
N LYS A 58 -18.76 -29.78 28.21
CA LYS A 58 -19.67 -29.83 27.05
C LYS A 58 -20.25 -31.22 26.86
N GLU A 59 -19.42 -32.26 26.94
CA GLU A 59 -19.87 -33.65 26.83
C GLU A 59 -20.83 -34.03 27.97
N ALA A 60 -20.49 -33.67 29.23
CA ALA A 60 -21.35 -33.95 30.38
C ALA A 60 -22.70 -33.24 30.28
N ARG A 61 -22.75 -32.00 29.77
CA ARG A 61 -24.00 -31.27 29.50
C ARG A 61 -24.82 -31.93 28.40
N LEU A 62 -24.18 -32.41 27.33
CA LEU A 62 -24.87 -33.14 26.27
C LEU A 62 -25.49 -34.44 26.81
N GLN A 63 -24.74 -35.21 27.61
CA GLN A 63 -25.23 -36.43 28.26
C GLN A 63 -26.42 -36.14 29.19
N LEU A 64 -26.35 -35.06 29.98
CA LEU A 64 -27.46 -34.64 30.86
C LEU A 64 -28.71 -34.26 30.04
N ALA A 65 -28.54 -33.48 28.97
CA ALA A 65 -29.63 -33.05 28.09
C ALA A 65 -30.28 -34.23 27.37
N GLN A 66 -29.49 -35.14 26.81
CA GLN A 66 -29.99 -36.37 26.18
C GLN A 66 -30.75 -37.24 27.18
N TYR A 67 -30.24 -37.38 28.40
CA TYR A 67 -30.92 -38.13 29.45
C TYR A 67 -32.26 -37.47 29.82
N ALA A 68 -32.29 -36.13 29.95
CA ALA A 68 -33.52 -35.40 30.28
C ALA A 68 -34.58 -35.55 29.18
N VAL A 69 -34.20 -35.39 27.91
CA VAL A 69 -35.11 -35.56 26.77
C VAL A 69 -35.65 -36.99 26.68
N ALA A 70 -34.77 -38.00 26.81
CA ALA A 70 -35.16 -39.41 26.73
C ALA A 70 -36.12 -39.85 27.86
N ASN A 71 -36.18 -39.10 28.96
CA ASN A 71 -36.99 -39.41 30.13
C ASN A 71 -38.14 -38.40 30.36
N ASP A 72 -38.38 -37.49 29.41
CA ASP A 72 -39.40 -36.43 29.48
C ASP A 72 -39.26 -35.52 30.72
N MET A 73 -38.03 -35.16 31.07
CA MET A 73 -37.68 -34.36 32.26
C MET A 73 -37.50 -32.87 31.96
N ASN A 74 -38.05 -32.35 30.86
CA ASN A 74 -37.82 -30.98 30.40
C ASN A 74 -38.27 -29.93 31.42
N GLU A 75 -39.42 -30.15 32.07
CA GLU A 75 -39.96 -29.25 33.11
C GLU A 75 -39.01 -29.15 34.31
N LEU A 76 -38.33 -30.26 34.66
CA LEU A 76 -37.33 -30.28 35.73
C LEU A 76 -36.06 -29.52 35.33
N VAL A 77 -35.59 -29.69 34.09
CA VAL A 77 -34.42 -28.97 33.56
C VAL A 77 -34.66 -27.47 33.60
N GLU A 78 -35.80 -27.00 33.10
CA GLU A 78 -36.14 -25.57 33.16
C GLU A 78 -36.20 -25.03 34.60
N LEU A 79 -36.71 -25.85 35.53
CA LEU A 79 -36.81 -25.47 36.93
C LEU A 79 -35.43 -25.39 37.59
N ASP A 80 -34.55 -26.34 37.31
CA ASP A 80 -33.16 -26.32 37.79
C ASP A 80 -32.40 -25.12 37.21
N ASP A 81 -32.57 -24.80 35.93
CA ASP A 81 -31.97 -23.62 35.31
C ASP A 81 -32.43 -22.32 36.01
N LYS A 82 -33.73 -22.18 36.30
CA LYS A 82 -34.29 -21.06 37.06
C LYS A 82 -33.74 -21.01 38.49
N LEU A 83 -33.58 -22.17 39.12
CA LEU A 83 -33.04 -22.28 40.47
C LEU A 83 -31.57 -21.88 40.52
N SER A 84 -30.73 -22.40 39.62
CA SER A 84 -29.32 -22.01 39.50
C SER A 84 -29.14 -20.54 39.08
N ALA A 85 -30.04 -19.98 38.26
CA ALA A 85 -30.02 -18.55 37.94
C ALA A 85 -30.35 -17.68 39.17
N THR A 86 -31.36 -18.08 39.94
CA THR A 86 -31.74 -17.40 41.19
C THR A 86 -30.62 -17.49 42.23
N GLU A 87 -29.99 -18.66 42.40
CA GLU A 87 -28.88 -18.83 43.34
C GLU A 87 -27.66 -17.98 42.97
N ARG A 88 -27.34 -17.85 41.67
CA ARG A 88 -26.28 -16.93 41.20
C ARG A 88 -26.59 -15.47 41.52
N LYS A 89 -27.85 -15.03 41.33
CA LYS A 89 -28.27 -13.67 41.71
C LYS A 89 -28.16 -13.44 43.21
N ILE A 90 -28.56 -14.42 44.03
CA ILE A 90 -28.44 -14.36 45.49
C ILE A 90 -26.97 -14.18 45.90
N SER A 91 -26.05 -14.99 45.36
CA SER A 91 -24.63 -14.86 45.67
C SER A 91 -24.07 -13.48 45.29
N LYS A 92 -24.44 -12.97 44.12
CA LYS A 92 -24.04 -11.63 43.67
C LYS A 92 -24.56 -10.52 44.59
N VAL A 93 -25.87 -10.52 44.89
CA VAL A 93 -26.47 -9.52 45.80
C VAL A 93 -25.83 -9.59 47.19
N LEU A 94 -25.43 -10.78 47.65
CA LEU A 94 -24.76 -10.95 48.92
C LEU A 94 -23.34 -10.35 48.91
N GLU A 95 -22.57 -10.58 47.85
CA GLU A 95 -21.25 -9.95 47.62
C GLU A 95 -21.35 -8.42 47.51
N ASP A 96 -22.30 -7.93 46.72
CA ASP A 96 -22.59 -6.49 46.59
C ASP A 96 -23.01 -5.90 47.94
N SER A 97 -23.76 -6.63 48.76
CA SER A 97 -24.16 -6.17 50.11
C SER A 97 -22.99 -6.05 51.10
N GLN A 98 -21.93 -6.84 50.92
CA GLN A 98 -20.73 -6.79 51.78
C GLN A 98 -19.86 -5.57 51.48
N SER A 99 -19.86 -5.11 50.23
CA SER A 99 -19.11 -3.94 49.77
C SER A 99 -19.94 -2.65 49.75
N CYS A 100 -21.21 -2.73 50.14
CA CYS A 100 -22.18 -1.64 50.04
C CYS A 100 -21.92 -0.51 51.04
N THR A 101 -21.77 0.71 50.53
CA THR A 101 -21.69 1.95 51.33
C THR A 101 -22.96 2.82 51.23
N GLN A 102 -23.77 2.65 50.18
CA GLN A 102 -25.04 3.36 49.94
C GLN A 102 -26.08 2.41 49.31
N PHE A 103 -27.39 2.63 49.57
CA PHE A 103 -28.51 1.82 49.06
C PHE A 103 -28.58 0.36 49.58
N CYS A 104 -27.99 0.07 50.73
CA CYS A 104 -27.94 -1.30 51.27
C CYS A 104 -29.32 -1.85 51.72
N SER A 105 -30.32 -0.98 51.92
CA SER A 105 -31.71 -1.38 52.18
C SER A 105 -32.34 -2.11 51.00
N ASP A 106 -32.01 -1.67 49.79
CA ASP A 106 -32.63 -2.15 48.56
C ASP A 106 -32.06 -3.53 48.21
N LEU A 107 -30.73 -3.68 48.33
CA LEU A 107 -30.05 -4.97 48.22
C LEU A 107 -30.56 -6.00 49.24
N ARG A 108 -30.85 -5.58 50.49
CA ARG A 108 -31.44 -6.47 51.51
C ARG A 108 -32.86 -6.90 51.13
N THR A 109 -33.64 -6.03 50.52
CA THR A 109 -35.01 -6.32 50.07
C THR A 109 -34.97 -7.29 48.90
N GLU A 110 -34.14 -7.02 47.89
CA GLU A 110 -33.91 -7.91 46.75
C GLU A 110 -33.43 -9.30 47.21
N TYR A 111 -32.48 -9.37 48.15
CA TYR A 111 -32.02 -10.64 48.72
C TYR A 111 -33.16 -11.45 49.36
N LYS A 112 -34.07 -10.80 50.10
CA LYS A 112 -35.23 -11.47 50.71
C LYS A 112 -36.19 -12.02 49.65
N GLU A 113 -36.47 -11.23 48.62
CA GLU A 113 -37.34 -11.64 47.51
C GLU A 113 -36.74 -12.83 46.75
N LEU A 114 -35.46 -12.76 46.38
CA LEU A 114 -34.76 -13.85 45.73
C LEU A 114 -34.73 -15.12 46.60
N ARG A 115 -34.57 -15.00 47.92
CA ARG A 115 -34.63 -16.14 48.84
C ARG A 115 -36.02 -16.78 48.88
N LYS A 116 -37.09 -15.98 48.81
CA LYS A 116 -38.47 -16.48 48.73
C LYS A 116 -38.68 -17.23 47.42
N ILE A 117 -38.29 -16.65 46.29
CA ILE A 117 -38.35 -17.29 44.96
C ILE A 117 -37.58 -18.62 44.97
N ARG A 118 -36.37 -18.64 45.54
CA ARG A 118 -35.57 -19.88 45.68
C ARG A 118 -36.33 -20.96 46.47
N SER A 119 -37.01 -20.59 47.54
CA SER A 119 -37.81 -21.53 48.35
C SER A 119 -38.97 -22.12 47.54
N GLU A 120 -39.70 -21.29 46.80
CA GLU A 120 -40.81 -21.72 45.94
C GLU A 120 -40.34 -22.65 44.82
N LEU A 121 -39.22 -22.33 44.18
CA LEU A 121 -38.60 -23.18 43.15
C LEU A 121 -38.14 -24.53 43.74
N LYS A 122 -37.56 -24.54 44.94
CA LYS A 122 -37.17 -25.78 45.63
C LYS A 122 -38.35 -26.68 45.95
N GLN A 123 -39.48 -26.10 46.36
CA GLN A 123 -40.70 -26.86 46.62
C GLN A 123 -41.23 -27.53 45.34
N LYS A 124 -41.38 -26.75 44.26
CA LYS A 124 -41.80 -27.28 42.95
C LYS A 124 -40.87 -28.39 42.43
N ARG A 125 -39.57 -28.27 42.74
CA ARG A 125 -38.58 -29.29 42.36
C ARG A 125 -38.80 -30.59 43.11
N GLY A 126 -39.21 -30.53 44.38
CA GLY A 126 -39.61 -31.71 45.16
C GLY A 126 -40.83 -32.41 44.54
N GLU A 127 -41.87 -31.65 44.21
CA GLU A 127 -43.09 -32.18 43.58
C GLU A 127 -42.82 -32.84 42.21
N LEU A 128 -41.88 -32.29 41.43
CA LEU A 128 -41.44 -32.92 40.18
C LEU A 128 -40.55 -34.15 40.44
N ALA A 129 -39.68 -34.11 41.44
CA ALA A 129 -38.82 -35.24 41.80
C ALA A 129 -39.66 -36.49 42.15
N ASP A 130 -40.74 -36.30 42.89
CA ASP A 130 -41.67 -37.39 43.25
C ASP A 130 -42.37 -37.98 42.01
N ARG A 131 -42.65 -37.18 40.98
CA ARG A 131 -43.23 -37.65 39.70
C ARG A 131 -42.26 -38.49 38.86
N PHE A 132 -40.95 -38.29 38.99
CA PHE A 132 -39.96 -38.94 38.13
C PHE A 132 -39.34 -40.22 38.74
N ASP A 133 -39.69 -40.57 39.98
CA ASP A 133 -39.23 -41.76 40.71
C ASP A 133 -37.69 -41.95 40.62
N SER A 134 -37.22 -43.19 40.39
CA SER A 134 -35.80 -43.54 40.30
C SER A 134 -35.01 -42.78 39.21
N ARG A 135 -35.69 -42.18 38.21
CA ARG A 135 -35.02 -41.41 37.14
C ARG A 135 -34.38 -40.14 37.67
N ILE A 136 -34.93 -39.55 38.75
CA ILE A 136 -34.40 -38.35 39.38
C ILE A 136 -32.98 -38.57 39.95
N GLN A 137 -32.69 -39.78 40.43
CA GLN A 137 -31.39 -40.10 41.04
C GLN A 137 -30.28 -40.10 39.98
N LYS A 138 -30.54 -40.71 38.82
CA LYS A 138 -29.61 -40.71 37.69
C LYS A 138 -29.44 -39.30 37.11
N TYR A 139 -30.53 -38.55 36.92
CA TYR A 139 -30.46 -37.15 36.51
C TYR A 139 -29.62 -36.31 37.48
N THR A 140 -29.87 -36.41 38.78
CA THR A 140 -29.12 -35.69 39.83
C THR A 140 -27.63 -36.09 39.81
N LYS A 141 -27.31 -37.36 39.53
CA LYS A 141 -25.92 -37.81 39.36
C LYS A 141 -25.24 -37.12 38.16
N HIS A 142 -25.92 -37.02 37.02
CA HIS A 142 -25.41 -36.29 35.86
C HIS A 142 -25.28 -34.78 36.15
N GLN A 143 -26.25 -34.19 36.83
CA GLN A 143 -26.23 -32.78 37.26
C GLN A 143 -25.02 -32.49 38.17
N ARG A 144 -24.80 -33.31 39.20
CA ARG A 144 -23.62 -33.18 40.08
C ARG A 144 -22.29 -33.30 39.32
N LYS A 145 -22.22 -34.16 38.30
CA LYS A 145 -21.03 -34.27 37.43
C LYS A 145 -20.82 -32.97 36.65
N VAL A 146 -21.88 -32.36 36.12
CA VAL A 146 -21.80 -31.06 35.43
C VAL A 146 -21.36 -29.96 36.40
N GLU A 147 -21.95 -29.88 37.59
CA GLU A 147 -21.59 -28.90 38.63
C GLU A 147 -20.11 -29.02 39.04
N ALA A 148 -19.62 -30.24 39.30
CA ALA A 148 -18.22 -30.48 39.61
C ALA A 148 -17.29 -30.02 38.47
N LEU A 149 -17.65 -30.28 37.22
CA LEU A 149 -16.87 -29.82 36.06
C LEU A 149 -16.93 -28.30 35.86
N VAL A 150 -18.02 -27.63 36.25
CA VAL A 150 -18.10 -26.16 36.24
C VAL A 150 -17.12 -25.56 37.24
N GLU A 151 -17.06 -26.08 38.47
CA GLU A 151 -16.12 -25.61 39.50
C GLU A 151 -14.67 -25.91 39.11
N ASP A 152 -14.37 -27.10 38.58
CA ASP A 152 -13.04 -27.44 38.04
C ASP A 152 -12.62 -26.47 36.92
N LEU A 153 -13.54 -26.13 36.01
CA LEU A 153 -13.27 -25.21 34.92
C LEU A 153 -13.01 -23.78 35.44
N LYS A 154 -13.75 -23.35 36.45
CA LYS A 154 -13.56 -22.06 37.11
C LYS A 154 -12.17 -22.00 37.76
N ALA A 155 -11.80 -22.99 38.56
CA ALA A 155 -10.47 -23.08 39.18
C ALA A 155 -9.35 -23.10 38.13
N SER A 156 -9.53 -23.85 37.03
CA SER A 156 -8.55 -23.89 35.93
C SER A 156 -8.43 -22.55 35.21
N ARG A 157 -9.52 -21.81 35.05
CA ARG A 157 -9.52 -20.47 34.45
C ARG A 157 -8.80 -19.47 35.35
N GLU A 158 -9.10 -19.46 36.65
CA GLU A 158 -8.46 -18.56 37.62
C GLU A 158 -6.94 -18.81 37.68
N ALA A 159 -6.52 -20.07 37.70
CA ALA A 159 -5.10 -20.43 37.65
C ALA A 159 -4.40 -19.94 36.37
N TRP A 160 -5.06 -20.05 35.22
CA TRP A 160 -4.53 -19.54 33.95
C TRP A 160 -4.49 -18.00 33.91
N GLN A 161 -5.53 -17.32 34.39
CA GLN A 161 -5.59 -15.86 34.44
C GLN A 161 -4.51 -15.28 35.36
N SER A 162 -4.29 -15.86 36.54
CA SER A 162 -3.21 -15.43 37.44
C SER A 162 -1.82 -15.50 36.80
N LEU A 163 -1.56 -16.49 35.94
CA LEU A 163 -0.31 -16.58 35.19
C LEU A 163 -0.20 -15.48 34.12
N GLN A 164 -1.29 -15.18 33.42
CA GLN A 164 -1.33 -14.08 32.45
C GLN A 164 -1.09 -12.73 33.12
N ASP A 165 -1.71 -12.49 34.27
CA ASP A 165 -1.52 -11.25 35.04
C ASP A 165 -0.05 -11.12 35.49
N THR A 166 0.53 -12.21 35.98
CA THR A 166 1.95 -12.26 36.38
C THR A 166 2.88 -12.01 35.20
N LEU A 167 2.57 -12.54 34.01
CA LEU A 167 3.34 -12.29 32.78
C LEU A 167 3.30 -10.81 32.40
N MET A 168 2.10 -10.22 32.37
CA MET A 168 1.90 -8.81 32.04
C MET A 168 2.56 -7.88 33.05
N GLU A 169 2.51 -8.22 34.34
CA GLU A 169 3.19 -7.46 35.39
C GLU A 169 4.71 -7.49 35.22
N ASN A 170 5.31 -8.67 35.00
CA ASN A 170 6.75 -8.80 34.78
C ASN A 170 7.21 -8.01 33.53
N GLN A 171 6.45 -8.08 32.43
CA GLN A 171 6.73 -7.30 31.23
C GLN A 171 6.61 -5.79 31.47
N SER A 172 5.54 -5.36 32.14
CA SER A 172 5.29 -3.95 32.45
C SER A 172 6.38 -3.37 33.36
N ASN A 173 6.77 -4.10 34.40
CA ASN A 173 7.83 -3.69 35.32
C ASN A 173 9.18 -3.58 34.60
N PHE A 174 9.52 -4.54 33.74
CA PHE A 174 10.73 -4.48 32.93
C PHE A 174 10.76 -3.22 32.02
N VAL A 175 9.68 -2.97 31.27
CA VAL A 175 9.58 -1.80 30.39
C VAL A 175 9.65 -0.49 31.18
N LYS A 176 8.98 -0.41 32.33
CA LYS A 176 9.04 0.78 33.20
C LYS A 176 10.45 1.06 33.67
N MET A 177 11.17 0.06 34.17
CA MET A 177 12.54 0.25 34.62
C MET A 177 13.46 0.63 33.46
N TYR A 178 13.29 0.01 32.28
CA TYR A 178 14.05 0.38 31.09
C TYR A 178 13.80 1.83 30.65
N LYS A 179 12.55 2.31 30.72
CA LYS A 179 12.24 3.71 30.43
C LYS A 179 12.83 4.68 31.46
N ILE A 180 12.77 4.32 32.74
CA ILE A 180 13.25 5.19 33.84
C ILE A 180 14.76 5.41 33.75
N TYR A 181 15.53 4.34 33.52
CA TYR A 181 17.00 4.43 33.53
C TYR A 181 17.60 4.52 32.14
N GLY A 182 17.06 3.75 31.19
CA GLY A 182 17.65 3.62 29.86
C GLY A 182 17.62 4.91 29.05
N GLU A 183 16.60 5.75 29.19
CA GLU A 183 16.46 7.01 28.42
C GLU A 183 17.22 8.19 29.04
N LEU A 184 17.78 8.04 30.24
CA LEU A 184 18.56 9.11 30.88
C LEU A 184 19.82 9.40 30.07
N GLU A 185 20.14 10.69 29.91
CA GLU A 185 21.40 11.10 29.30
C GLU A 185 22.56 10.59 30.14
N GLY A 186 23.50 9.88 29.49
CA GLY A 186 24.66 9.28 30.14
C GLY A 186 25.93 10.08 29.86
N ALA A 187 26.24 10.30 28.58
CA ALA A 187 27.47 10.95 28.15
C ALA A 187 27.32 11.63 26.78
N LEU A 188 28.27 12.51 26.47
CA LEU A 188 28.50 13.06 25.15
C LEU A 188 29.76 12.44 24.56
N ALA A 189 29.62 11.87 23.36
CA ALA A 189 30.72 11.28 22.61
C ALA A 189 30.99 12.11 21.36
N HIS A 190 32.26 12.35 21.04
CA HIS A 190 32.60 12.94 19.74
C HIS A 190 32.80 11.82 18.73
N VAL A 191 32.01 11.86 17.67
CA VAL A 191 32.13 10.94 16.55
C VAL A 191 32.80 11.68 15.41
N LYS A 192 33.87 11.09 14.89
CA LYS A 192 34.47 11.50 13.62
C LYS A 192 34.30 10.37 12.62
N PHE A 193 33.66 10.69 11.52
CA PHE A 193 33.41 9.80 10.40
C PHE A 193 34.10 10.33 9.14
N THR A 194 34.73 9.42 8.40
CA THR A 194 35.40 9.73 7.13
C THR A 194 34.96 8.73 6.05
N SER A 195 34.43 9.23 4.94
CA SER A 195 33.88 8.44 3.82
C SER A 195 34.95 7.71 2.99
N ASN A 196 36.20 8.19 3.04
CA ASN A 196 37.33 7.75 2.22
C ASN A 196 37.06 7.81 0.70
N TRP A 197 36.13 8.67 0.25
CA TRP A 197 35.80 8.81 -1.17
C TRP A 197 37.00 9.21 -2.03
N ASP A 198 37.81 10.16 -1.59
CA ASP A 198 39.00 10.58 -2.35
C ASP A 198 40.02 9.45 -2.51
N GLN A 199 40.24 8.67 -1.45
CA GLN A 199 41.15 7.52 -1.50
C GLN A 199 40.63 6.46 -2.47
N ASN A 200 39.33 6.18 -2.47
CA ASN A 200 38.71 5.23 -3.39
C ASN A 200 38.81 5.72 -4.84
N ILE A 201 38.56 7.01 -5.10
CA ILE A 201 38.68 7.59 -6.45
C ILE A 201 40.14 7.55 -6.93
N ALA A 202 41.09 7.91 -6.07
CA ALA A 202 42.51 7.83 -6.40
C ALA A 202 42.92 6.39 -6.75
N SER A 203 42.45 5.40 -5.99
CA SER A 203 42.70 3.98 -6.26
C SER A 203 42.08 3.54 -7.59
N LEU A 204 40.85 3.94 -7.90
CA LEU A 204 40.18 3.62 -9.16
C LEU A 204 40.90 4.24 -10.37
N ARG A 205 41.36 5.49 -10.25
CA ARG A 205 42.17 6.16 -11.28
C ARG A 205 43.49 5.45 -11.53
N GLN A 206 44.15 4.98 -10.46
CA GLN A 206 45.40 4.23 -10.57
C GLN A 206 45.19 2.86 -11.26
N GLN A 207 44.10 2.17 -10.94
CA GLN A 207 43.80 0.84 -11.48
C GLN A 207 43.28 0.89 -12.92
N ASN A 208 42.65 1.99 -13.33
CA ASN A 208 42.01 2.12 -14.64
C ASN A 208 42.51 3.38 -15.36
N ALA A 209 43.79 3.35 -15.73
CA ALA A 209 44.42 4.43 -16.49
C ALA A 209 43.69 4.63 -17.83
N GLY A 210 43.09 5.81 -18.02
CA GLY A 210 42.27 6.14 -19.20
C GLY A 210 40.82 6.54 -18.87
N PHE A 211 40.36 6.27 -17.65
CA PHE A 211 39.04 6.69 -17.18
C PHE A 211 39.14 7.88 -16.20
N ASP A 212 38.27 8.88 -16.38
CA ASP A 212 38.14 10.03 -15.47
C ASP A 212 37.06 9.74 -14.42
N PHE A 213 37.48 9.29 -13.23
CA PHE A 213 36.59 9.11 -12.09
C PHE A 213 36.41 10.43 -11.35
N LYS A 214 35.16 10.84 -11.10
CA LYS A 214 34.80 12.04 -10.32
C LYS A 214 33.83 11.69 -9.21
N LYS A 215 33.86 12.48 -8.13
CA LYS A 215 32.82 12.45 -7.09
C LYS A 215 31.49 12.86 -7.71
N ILE A 216 30.43 12.18 -7.30
CA ILE A 216 29.07 12.47 -7.74
C ILE A 216 28.35 13.16 -6.58
N GLU A 217 27.63 14.24 -6.87
CA GLU A 217 26.83 14.95 -5.88
C GLU A 217 25.62 14.11 -5.46
N THR A 218 25.50 13.83 -4.18
CA THR A 218 24.37 13.10 -3.60
C THR A 218 23.34 14.05 -2.98
N LYS A 219 22.12 13.56 -2.78
CA LYS A 219 21.00 14.32 -2.20
C LYS A 219 20.33 13.58 -1.05
N ASN A 220 19.52 14.29 -0.27
CA ASN A 220 18.62 13.74 0.75
C ASN A 220 19.33 12.76 1.70
N THR A 221 20.49 13.17 2.21
CA THR A 221 21.30 12.28 3.03
C THR A 221 20.71 12.17 4.44
N VAL A 222 20.41 10.96 4.86
CA VAL A 222 19.90 10.64 6.19
C VAL A 222 20.91 9.78 6.91
N ILE A 223 21.40 10.27 8.04
CA ILE A 223 22.38 9.58 8.88
C ILE A 223 21.69 9.04 10.12
N THR A 224 21.99 7.79 10.42
CA THR A 224 21.60 7.09 11.64
C THR A 224 22.82 6.41 12.22
N SER A 225 22.93 6.32 13.54
CA SER A 225 23.98 5.55 14.20
C SER A 225 23.40 4.62 15.24
N ASN A 226 24.07 3.50 15.42
CA ASN A 226 23.67 2.43 16.32
C ASN A 226 24.92 1.83 16.97
N ILE A 227 24.76 1.17 18.11
CA ILE A 227 25.85 0.38 18.71
C ILE A 227 26.05 -0.88 17.86
N ALA A 228 27.26 -1.08 17.31
CA ALA A 228 27.50 -2.17 16.36
C ALA A 228 27.67 -3.53 17.05
N ASP A 229 28.21 -3.56 18.28
CA ASP A 229 28.84 -4.76 18.84
C ASP A 229 28.19 -5.32 20.12
N VAL A 230 26.93 -4.96 20.43
CA VAL A 230 26.27 -5.53 21.62
C VAL A 230 25.07 -6.39 21.21
N LYS A 231 25.24 -7.71 21.37
CA LYS A 231 24.20 -8.73 21.08
C LYS A 231 23.04 -8.70 22.09
N SER A 232 23.28 -8.14 23.27
CA SER A 232 22.45 -8.26 24.47
C SER A 232 21.90 -6.92 24.98
N LEU A 233 22.08 -5.82 24.23
CA LEU A 233 21.52 -4.51 24.55
C LEU A 233 20.51 -4.10 23.48
N PRO A 234 19.38 -3.50 23.85
CA PRO A 234 18.48 -2.92 22.87
C PRO A 234 19.21 -1.77 22.19
N ARG A 235 19.42 -1.90 20.87
CA ARG A 235 20.16 -0.91 20.07
C ARG A 235 19.40 0.41 19.96
N SER A 236 18.07 0.35 20.09
CA SER A 236 17.18 1.51 20.10
C SER A 236 17.33 2.32 21.40
N GLY A 237 17.45 3.64 21.28
CA GLY A 237 17.50 4.54 22.43
C GLY A 237 18.88 4.70 23.05
N ALA A 238 19.93 4.06 22.52
CA ALA A 238 21.32 4.31 22.90
C ALA A 238 21.77 5.76 22.60
N ILE A 239 21.17 6.37 21.59
CA ILE A 239 21.49 7.73 21.12
C ILE A 239 20.23 8.58 21.28
N LEU A 240 20.36 9.63 22.08
CA LEU A 240 19.29 10.60 22.37
C LEU A 240 19.29 11.77 21.38
N GLY A 241 20.36 11.94 20.60
CA GLY A 241 20.41 12.90 19.51
C GLY A 241 21.81 13.23 19.01
N TYR A 242 21.85 14.01 17.93
CA TYR A 242 23.08 14.51 17.31
C TYR A 242 23.19 16.01 17.53
N MET A 243 24.36 16.47 17.94
CA MET A 243 24.74 17.89 17.98
C MET A 243 25.66 18.16 16.79
N ILE A 244 25.09 18.03 15.60
CA ILE A 244 25.72 18.27 14.31
C ILE A 244 24.83 19.27 13.56
N GLY A 245 25.42 20.20 12.80
CA GLY A 245 24.65 21.12 11.96
C GLY A 245 23.81 20.36 10.92
N GLY A 246 22.49 20.56 10.93
CA GLY A 246 21.53 19.86 10.06
C GLY A 246 20.11 19.90 10.65
N ALA A 247 19.15 19.30 9.94
CA ALA A 247 17.79 19.11 10.46
C ALA A 247 17.71 17.76 11.18
N TYR A 248 17.20 17.76 12.42
CA TYR A 248 17.08 16.56 13.25
C TYR A 248 15.62 16.27 13.54
N GLU A 249 15.15 15.09 13.11
CA GLU A 249 13.81 14.59 13.39
C GLU A 249 13.90 13.09 13.74
N GLU A 250 13.25 12.68 14.84
CA GLU A 250 13.07 11.27 15.23
C GLU A 250 14.34 10.39 15.25
N GLY A 251 15.49 10.92 15.72
CA GLY A 251 16.72 10.12 15.78
C GLY A 251 17.49 10.05 14.46
N LYS A 252 17.12 10.86 13.46
CA LYS A 252 17.76 10.92 12.15
C LYS A 252 18.34 12.31 11.90
N LEU A 253 19.57 12.35 11.40
CA LEU A 253 20.20 13.59 10.95
C LEU A 253 20.04 13.71 9.44
N SER A 254 19.29 14.70 8.99
CA SER A 254 19.09 15.02 7.57
C SER A 254 20.06 16.09 7.11
N LEU A 255 20.79 15.78 6.04
CA LEU A 255 21.76 16.63 5.37
C LEU A 255 21.41 16.76 3.88
N PRO A 256 21.70 17.93 3.26
CA PRO A 256 21.42 18.13 1.84
C PRO A 256 22.21 17.18 0.93
N SER A 257 23.41 16.77 1.34
CA SER A 257 24.29 15.86 0.60
C SER A 257 25.15 15.04 1.55
N TYR A 258 25.81 14.00 1.01
CA TYR A 258 26.62 13.09 1.81
C TYR A 258 27.99 13.71 2.08
N PRO A 259 28.32 14.09 3.33
CA PRO A 259 29.60 14.70 3.66
C PRO A 259 30.79 13.74 3.50
N GLU A 260 31.92 14.31 3.08
CA GLU A 260 33.20 13.60 3.03
C GLU A 260 33.74 13.26 4.41
N GLU A 261 33.71 14.25 5.30
CA GLU A 261 33.99 14.12 6.73
C GLU A 261 32.78 14.64 7.50
N LEU A 262 32.35 13.87 8.48
CA LEU A 262 31.32 14.25 9.43
C LEU A 262 31.95 14.18 10.82
N SER A 263 32.07 15.33 11.48
CA SER A 263 32.49 15.38 12.87
C SER A 263 31.43 16.09 13.70
N GLY A 264 31.19 15.56 14.90
CA GLY A 264 30.37 16.23 15.88
C GLY A 264 30.00 15.34 17.04
N ASN A 265 29.17 15.89 17.91
CA ASN A 265 28.90 15.27 19.19
C ASN A 265 27.58 14.50 19.12
N ILE A 266 27.56 13.28 19.64
CA ILE A 266 26.33 12.52 19.86
C ILE A 266 26.03 12.49 21.35
N ARG A 267 24.75 12.63 21.67
CA ARG A 267 24.26 12.50 23.03
C ARG A 267 23.83 11.07 23.26
N LEU A 268 24.53 10.38 24.15
CA LEU A 268 24.28 9.01 24.51
C LEU A 268 23.36 8.94 25.72
N SER A 269 22.46 7.96 25.69
CA SER A 269 21.73 7.57 26.90
C SER A 269 22.61 6.69 27.79
N LEU A 270 22.11 6.28 28.96
CA LEU A 270 22.82 5.29 29.80
C LEU A 270 22.98 3.95 29.09
N ILE A 271 22.07 3.56 28.19
CA ILE A 271 22.20 2.35 27.36
C ILE A 271 23.45 2.45 26.46
N GLY A 272 23.73 3.65 25.93
CA GLY A 272 24.89 3.89 25.06
C GLY A 272 26.18 4.18 25.83
N ALA A 273 26.10 4.89 26.95
CA ALA A 273 27.26 5.37 27.69
C ALA A 273 27.83 4.31 28.66
N CYS A 274 26.98 3.59 29.39
CA CYS A 274 27.42 2.66 30.43
C CYS A 274 28.29 1.50 29.91
N PRO A 275 27.98 0.86 28.78
CA PRO A 275 28.82 -0.23 28.29
C PRO A 275 30.17 0.27 27.75
N VAL A 276 30.31 1.57 27.47
CA VAL A 276 31.60 2.19 27.08
C VAL A 276 32.49 2.38 28.31
N LEU A 277 31.89 2.80 29.42
CA LEU A 277 32.63 3.10 30.66
C LEU A 277 32.88 1.87 31.53
N HIS A 278 31.92 0.94 31.55
CA HIS A 278 31.94 -0.26 32.37
C HIS A 278 31.59 -1.50 31.53
N PRO A 279 32.44 -1.88 30.56
CA PRO A 279 32.18 -3.03 29.69
C PRO A 279 32.01 -4.35 30.47
N ASP A 280 32.60 -4.43 31.66
CA ASP A 280 32.50 -5.52 32.63
C ASP A 280 31.07 -5.77 33.13
N TYR A 281 30.26 -4.71 33.27
CA TYR A 281 28.86 -4.84 33.68
C TYR A 281 27.96 -5.42 32.58
N PHE A 282 28.43 -5.44 31.33
CA PHE A 282 27.64 -5.81 30.16
C PHE A 282 28.16 -7.05 29.42
N ASP A 283 29.11 -7.78 30.01
CA ASP A 283 29.82 -8.93 29.42
C ASP A 283 30.49 -8.63 28.07
N ILE A 284 30.99 -7.40 27.88
CA ILE A 284 31.63 -6.98 26.63
C ILE A 284 33.14 -7.25 26.75
N ASN A 285 33.62 -8.25 26.02
CA ASN A 285 35.05 -8.50 25.86
C ASN A 285 35.63 -7.59 24.78
N LEU A 286 36.13 -6.41 25.17
CA LEU A 286 36.89 -5.55 24.27
C LEU A 286 38.26 -6.19 23.97
N PRO A 287 38.72 -6.24 22.71
CA PRO A 287 40.09 -6.64 22.40
C PRO A 287 41.10 -5.79 23.18
N ASN A 288 42.17 -6.41 23.71
CA ASN A 288 43.22 -5.70 24.43
C ASN A 288 43.76 -4.52 23.60
N GLY A 289 43.62 -3.30 24.12
CA GLY A 289 44.07 -2.06 23.47
C GLY A 289 43.03 -1.30 22.66
N SER A 290 41.77 -1.77 22.59
CA SER A 290 40.67 -0.95 22.06
C SER A 290 39.92 -0.23 23.19
N ASP A 291 40.31 1.01 23.49
CA ASP A 291 39.54 1.93 24.35
C ASP A 291 38.23 2.43 23.66
N GLN A 292 37.84 1.80 22.55
CA GLN A 292 36.89 2.35 21.60
C GLN A 292 35.80 1.34 21.28
N MET A 293 34.62 1.58 21.85
CA MET A 293 33.41 0.87 21.41
C MET A 293 33.05 1.30 19.99
N ARG A 294 32.70 0.35 19.13
CA ARG A 294 32.36 0.60 17.74
C ARG A 294 30.91 1.06 17.61
N TYR A 295 30.74 2.31 17.18
CA TYR A 295 29.45 2.83 16.76
C TYR A 295 29.32 2.65 15.25
N GLY A 296 28.30 1.89 14.87
CA GLY A 296 27.92 1.76 13.48
C GLY A 296 27.23 3.04 13.01
N LEU A 297 27.62 3.55 11.84
CA LEU A 297 26.97 4.67 11.18
C LEU A 297 26.34 4.17 9.89
N THR A 298 25.04 4.34 9.72
CA THR A 298 24.35 4.05 8.46
C THR A 298 23.91 5.36 7.82
N VAL A 299 24.33 5.55 6.56
CA VAL A 299 24.04 6.72 5.76
C VAL A 299 23.20 6.29 4.57
N ALA A 300 21.96 6.75 4.50
CA ALA A 300 21.10 6.62 3.33
C ALA A 300 21.18 7.91 2.51
N TYR A 301 21.29 7.82 1.19
CA TYR A 301 21.39 8.99 0.31
C TYR A 301 20.94 8.66 -1.10
N ASP A 302 20.58 9.69 -1.86
CA ASP A 302 20.25 9.57 -3.27
C ASP A 302 21.47 9.91 -4.14
N TYR A 303 21.79 9.08 -5.13
CA TYR A 303 22.84 9.35 -6.12
C TYR A 303 22.25 9.46 -7.53
N PRO A 304 22.72 10.40 -8.36
CA PRO A 304 22.27 10.52 -9.73
C PRO A 304 22.84 9.39 -10.57
N SER A 305 21.98 8.80 -11.40
CA SER A 305 22.31 7.76 -12.34
C SER A 305 21.74 8.12 -13.70
N ALA A 306 22.59 8.06 -14.73
CA ALA A 306 22.22 8.41 -16.10
C ALA A 306 21.84 7.14 -16.86
N PHE A 307 20.66 7.16 -17.48
CA PHE A 307 20.17 6.06 -18.32
C PHE A 307 19.87 6.59 -19.71
N THR A 308 20.29 5.86 -20.74
CA THR A 308 19.93 6.17 -22.13
C THR A 308 18.81 5.25 -22.53
N THR A 309 17.66 5.81 -22.89
CA THR A 309 16.56 5.05 -23.46
C THR A 309 16.56 5.23 -24.96
N ARG A 310 16.57 4.12 -25.70
CA ARG A 310 16.44 4.10 -27.16
C ARG A 310 15.08 3.52 -27.55
N VAL A 311 14.38 4.25 -28.40
CA VAL A 311 13.04 3.93 -28.86
C VAL A 311 13.01 3.99 -30.37
N GLN A 312 12.51 2.94 -31.01
CA GLN A 312 12.23 2.95 -32.44
C GLN A 312 10.73 3.10 -32.64
N MET A 313 10.34 4.18 -33.32
CA MET A 313 8.97 4.42 -33.73
C MET A 313 8.81 3.95 -35.16
N LYS A 314 7.78 3.15 -35.41
CA LYS A 314 7.36 2.76 -36.77
C LYS A 314 5.95 3.25 -37.00
N TYR A 315 5.75 4.01 -38.07
CA TYR A 315 4.44 4.52 -38.40
C TYR A 315 4.18 4.61 -39.89
N ASN A 316 2.92 4.39 -40.27
CA ASN A 316 2.48 4.52 -41.64
C ASN A 316 1.71 5.84 -41.82
N MET A 317 2.22 6.73 -42.68
CA MET A 317 1.61 8.02 -42.97
C MET A 317 0.20 7.91 -43.60
N HIS A 318 -0.07 6.86 -44.38
CA HIS A 318 -1.33 6.61 -45.09
C HIS A 318 -2.54 6.61 -44.16
N LYS A 319 -2.37 6.04 -42.97
CA LYS A 319 -3.44 5.81 -42.00
C LYS A 319 -3.58 6.96 -41.01
N MET A 320 -2.54 7.77 -40.84
CA MET A 320 -2.53 8.85 -39.84
C MET A 320 -3.41 10.05 -40.21
N TYR A 321 -3.57 10.35 -41.51
CA TYR A 321 -4.40 11.47 -41.96
C TYR A 321 -4.99 11.22 -43.37
N GLN A 322 -6.32 11.36 -43.51
CA GLN A 322 -7.01 11.28 -44.80
C GLN A 322 -7.90 12.51 -45.02
N LYS A 323 -7.74 13.14 -46.18
CA LYS A 323 -8.60 14.25 -46.63
C LYS A 323 -9.39 13.82 -47.87
N ILE A 324 -10.72 13.83 -47.76
CA ILE A 324 -11.63 13.50 -48.85
C ILE A 324 -12.34 14.78 -49.26
N VAL A 325 -12.13 15.20 -50.51
CA VAL A 325 -12.86 16.33 -51.10
C VAL A 325 -13.87 15.77 -52.09
N SER A 326 -15.14 16.03 -51.84
CA SER A 326 -16.25 15.61 -52.68
C SER A 326 -16.99 16.85 -53.19
N SER A 327 -17.21 16.93 -54.49
CA SER A 327 -17.93 18.04 -55.11
C SER A 327 -19.00 17.52 -56.06
N GLY A 328 -20.14 18.20 -56.09
CA GLY A 328 -21.24 17.84 -56.96
C GLY A 328 -22.10 19.03 -57.32
N SER A 329 -22.81 18.92 -58.43
CA SER A 329 -23.83 19.89 -58.81
C SER A 329 -25.16 19.18 -59.03
N ARG A 330 -26.23 19.78 -58.51
CA ARG A 330 -27.60 19.33 -58.72
C ARG A 330 -28.42 20.53 -59.18
N GLY A 331 -29.03 20.41 -60.36
CA GLY A 331 -29.83 21.46 -60.97
C GLY A 331 -31.29 21.05 -61.13
N GLY A 332 -32.18 22.03 -60.94
CA GLY A 332 -33.56 22.03 -61.44
C GLY A 332 -33.86 23.35 -62.16
N PHE A 333 -35.08 23.47 -62.68
CA PHE A 333 -35.51 24.48 -63.67
C PHE A 333 -35.04 25.93 -63.44
N PHE A 334 -35.01 26.43 -62.20
CA PHE A 334 -34.56 27.81 -61.90
C PHE A 334 -33.41 27.92 -60.89
N ARG A 335 -32.86 26.81 -60.40
CA ARG A 335 -31.75 26.85 -59.42
C ARG A 335 -30.78 25.70 -59.65
N ARG A 336 -29.50 26.04 -59.84
CA ARG A 336 -28.37 25.12 -59.75
C ARG A 336 -27.70 25.31 -58.40
N ARG A 337 -27.51 24.22 -57.64
CA ARG A 337 -26.71 24.22 -56.42
C ARG A 337 -25.51 23.32 -56.61
N SER A 338 -24.32 23.89 -56.50
CA SER A 338 -23.08 23.14 -56.31
C SER A 338 -22.80 23.01 -54.82
N TRP A 339 -22.28 21.87 -54.41
CA TRP A 339 -21.77 21.65 -53.06
C TRP A 339 -20.36 21.10 -53.14
N THR A 340 -19.54 21.47 -52.17
CA THR A 340 -18.21 20.93 -51.94
C THR A 340 -18.14 20.55 -50.47
N SER A 341 -17.87 19.28 -50.16
CA SER A 341 -17.66 18.80 -48.80
C SER A 341 -16.21 18.34 -48.66
N VAL A 342 -15.58 18.74 -47.56
CA VAL A 342 -14.22 18.36 -47.19
C VAL A 342 -14.35 17.60 -45.89
N GLU A 343 -14.03 16.31 -45.92
CA GLU A 343 -14.01 15.47 -44.73
C GLU A 343 -12.57 15.10 -44.42
N GLU A 344 -12.14 15.36 -43.18
CA GLU A 344 -10.82 15.00 -42.68
C GLU A 344 -10.97 13.92 -41.62
N ARG A 345 -10.30 12.77 -41.80
CA ARG A 345 -10.33 11.64 -40.88
C ARG A 345 -8.92 11.34 -40.38
N THR A 346 -8.80 11.12 -39.07
CA THR A 346 -7.57 10.70 -38.40
C THR A 346 -7.80 9.33 -37.75
N GLU A 347 -7.20 8.27 -38.31
CA GLU A 347 -7.34 6.89 -37.82
C GLU A 347 -6.00 6.38 -37.26
N PHE A 348 -5.70 6.71 -36.00
CA PHE A 348 -4.34 6.60 -35.45
C PHE A 348 -4.03 5.27 -34.71
N LYS A 349 -5.04 4.57 -34.18
CA LYS A 349 -4.80 3.47 -33.23
C LYS A 349 -4.04 2.28 -33.86
N ASP A 350 -4.15 2.09 -35.17
CA ASP A 350 -3.56 0.94 -35.86
C ASP A 350 -2.26 1.27 -36.62
N SER A 351 -1.82 2.54 -36.63
CA SER A 351 -0.75 3.02 -37.52
C SER A 351 0.51 3.50 -36.83
N PHE A 352 0.57 3.52 -35.49
CA PHE A 352 1.72 3.95 -34.70
C PHE A 352 2.15 2.82 -33.76
N ARG A 353 3.39 2.34 -33.91
CA ARG A 353 3.99 1.32 -33.05
C ARG A 353 5.30 1.84 -32.48
N VAL A 354 5.48 1.63 -31.18
CA VAL A 354 6.68 2.01 -30.45
C VAL A 354 7.38 0.72 -30.00
N GLU A 355 8.57 0.50 -30.54
CA GLU A 355 9.44 -0.60 -30.16
C GLU A 355 10.53 -0.06 -29.23
N TRP A 356 10.51 -0.47 -27.97
CA TRP A 356 11.51 -0.10 -26.97
C TRP A 356 12.73 -1.00 -27.13
N LEU A 357 13.77 -0.52 -27.81
CA LEU A 357 14.86 -1.36 -28.30
C LEU A 357 15.84 -1.81 -27.21
N GLU A 358 16.07 -0.98 -26.17
CA GLU A 358 16.97 -1.33 -25.07
C GLU A 358 16.50 -0.65 -23.77
N GLN A 359 16.35 -1.45 -22.70
CA GLN A 359 16.26 -0.97 -21.31
C GLN A 359 17.18 -1.83 -20.46
N ASP A 360 18.07 -1.21 -19.69
CA ASP A 360 18.86 -1.91 -18.68
C ASP A 360 17.93 -2.70 -17.75
N ALA A 361 18.20 -3.98 -17.53
CA ALA A 361 17.31 -4.88 -16.78
C ALA A 361 17.04 -4.42 -15.34
N SER A 362 17.95 -3.63 -14.76
CA SER A 362 17.85 -3.03 -13.43
C SER A 362 17.18 -1.64 -13.40
N ASN A 363 16.78 -1.12 -14.56
CA ASN A 363 16.35 0.27 -14.78
C ASN A 363 15.30 0.40 -15.88
N ARG A 364 14.19 -0.32 -15.73
CA ARG A 364 13.05 -0.20 -16.63
C ARG A 364 12.25 1.05 -16.26
N LEU A 365 11.97 1.90 -17.25
CA LEU A 365 10.97 2.97 -17.09
C LEU A 365 9.64 2.36 -16.65
N THR A 366 8.97 3.03 -15.73
CA THR A 366 7.60 2.67 -15.33
C THR A 366 6.64 2.78 -16.51
N ASP A 367 5.52 2.08 -16.44
CA ASP A 367 4.53 2.11 -17.53
C ASP A 367 3.91 3.51 -17.70
N GLU A 368 3.81 4.29 -16.63
CA GLU A 368 3.37 5.69 -16.65
C GLU A 368 4.37 6.59 -17.39
N GLU A 369 5.66 6.49 -17.07
CA GLU A 369 6.72 7.26 -17.76
C GLU A 369 6.81 6.90 -19.25
N LYS A 370 6.60 5.62 -19.59
CA LYS A 370 6.54 5.18 -20.99
C LYS A 370 5.35 5.80 -21.72
N ALA A 371 4.17 5.84 -21.09
CA ALA A 371 2.98 6.42 -21.68
C ALA A 371 3.13 7.93 -21.94
N ASP A 372 3.74 8.66 -21.01
CA ASP A 372 4.03 10.10 -21.18
C ASP A 372 5.04 10.35 -22.31
N LEU A 373 6.11 9.55 -22.37
CA LEU A 373 7.08 9.61 -23.46
C LEU A 373 6.43 9.31 -24.82
N GLU A 374 5.57 8.28 -24.89
CA GLU A 374 4.83 7.99 -26.11
C GLU A 374 3.94 9.15 -26.54
N LYS A 375 3.28 9.82 -25.59
CA LYS A 375 2.43 10.97 -25.87
C LYS A 375 3.26 12.14 -26.44
N ASP A 376 4.41 12.44 -25.87
CA ASP A 376 5.31 13.48 -26.37
C ASP A 376 5.85 13.15 -27.77
N MET A 377 6.26 11.90 -27.98
CA MET A 377 6.69 11.40 -29.28
C MET A 377 5.60 11.56 -30.34
N ARG A 378 4.36 11.15 -30.02
CA ARG A 378 3.20 11.33 -30.91
C ARG A 378 2.96 12.80 -31.26
N ASN A 379 2.97 13.69 -30.26
CA ASN A 379 2.76 15.11 -30.48
C ASN A 379 3.84 15.73 -31.40
N SER A 380 5.09 15.28 -31.26
CA SER A 380 6.19 15.74 -32.12
C SER A 380 6.03 15.31 -33.59
N ILE A 381 5.48 14.11 -33.82
CA ILE A 381 5.20 13.60 -35.17
C ILE A 381 4.03 14.38 -35.78
N PHE A 382 2.98 14.66 -35.00
CA PHE A 382 1.85 15.48 -35.46
C PHE A 382 2.29 16.88 -35.88
N ALA A 383 3.11 17.56 -35.07
CA ALA A 383 3.61 18.89 -35.41
C ALA A 383 4.40 18.88 -36.73
N ARG A 384 5.18 17.82 -36.98
CA ARG A 384 5.94 17.66 -38.23
C ARG A 384 5.06 17.30 -39.43
N LEU A 385 4.09 16.40 -39.27
CA LEU A 385 3.15 16.06 -40.33
C LEU A 385 2.29 17.26 -40.76
N ALA A 386 1.86 18.09 -39.80
CA ALA A 386 1.18 19.35 -40.09
C ALA A 386 2.05 20.31 -40.93
N ALA A 387 3.37 20.28 -40.74
CA ALA A 387 4.32 21.12 -41.47
C ALA A 387 4.71 20.59 -42.86
N ILE A 388 4.78 19.26 -43.06
CA ILE A 388 5.27 18.62 -44.30
C ILE A 388 4.23 18.62 -45.43
N GLY A 389 2.93 18.76 -45.11
CA GLY A 389 1.94 18.98 -46.16
C GLY A 389 0.57 18.41 -45.84
N LEU A 390 -0.23 19.21 -45.12
CA LEU A 390 -1.62 19.32 -45.53
C LEU A 390 -1.57 19.85 -46.98
N PRO A 391 -2.03 19.09 -48.00
CA PRO A 391 -1.89 19.54 -49.37
C PRO A 391 -2.51 20.93 -49.49
N ALA A 392 -1.72 21.89 -49.99
CA ALA A 392 -2.20 23.20 -50.39
C ALA A 392 -3.50 22.97 -51.16
N ALA A 393 -4.59 23.57 -50.67
CA ALA A 393 -5.96 23.31 -51.08
C ALA A 393 -6.01 23.00 -52.59
N ALA A 394 -6.67 21.90 -52.99
CA ALA A 394 -7.00 21.71 -54.40
C ALA A 394 -7.69 23.01 -54.84
N ASN A 395 -7.03 23.80 -55.68
CA ASN A 395 -7.58 25.07 -56.14
C ASN A 395 -8.95 24.75 -56.73
N ALA A 396 -10.00 25.43 -56.25
CA ALA A 396 -11.39 25.13 -56.60
C ALA A 396 -11.67 25.09 -58.12
N GLY A 397 -10.72 25.53 -58.96
CA GLY A 397 -10.77 25.44 -60.42
C GLY A 397 -10.28 24.14 -61.07
N GLN A 398 -9.68 23.18 -60.33
CA GLN A 398 -9.21 21.91 -60.92
C GLN A 398 -10.21 20.74 -60.80
N LEU A 399 -11.27 20.90 -60.01
CA LEU A 399 -12.40 19.97 -60.03
C LEU A 399 -13.35 20.39 -61.16
N VAL A 400 -13.11 19.88 -62.37
CA VAL A 400 -14.06 20.03 -63.47
C VAL A 400 -15.28 19.19 -63.13
N VAL A 401 -16.31 19.81 -62.58
CA VAL A 401 -17.64 19.19 -62.47
C VAL A 401 -18.06 18.88 -63.91
N PRO A 402 -18.28 17.61 -64.30
CA PRO A 402 -18.69 17.30 -65.66
C PRO A 402 -19.96 18.08 -65.99
N THR A 403 -19.95 18.84 -67.08
CA THR A 403 -21.17 19.48 -67.57
C THR A 403 -22.15 18.36 -67.90
N PRO A 404 -23.35 18.31 -67.29
CA PRO A 404 -24.30 17.27 -67.61
C PRO A 404 -24.65 17.30 -69.10
N GLY A 405 -24.66 16.14 -69.76
CA GLY A 405 -24.97 16.03 -71.19
C GLY A 405 -26.36 16.56 -71.53
N ALA A 406 -26.55 17.02 -72.79
CA ALA A 406 -27.84 17.53 -73.25
C ALA A 406 -28.93 16.46 -73.11
N SER A 407 -30.05 16.87 -72.52
CA SER A 407 -31.24 16.04 -72.30
C SER A 407 -31.86 15.59 -73.63
N GLY A 408 -32.46 14.40 -73.63
CA GLY A 408 -32.99 13.78 -74.84
C GLY A 408 -34.05 14.62 -75.59
N ALA A 409 -34.80 15.45 -74.87
CA ALA A 409 -35.80 16.34 -75.47
C ALA A 409 -35.19 17.56 -76.18
N ILE A 410 -34.07 18.12 -75.69
CA ILE A 410 -33.30 19.16 -76.42
C ILE A 410 -32.68 18.59 -77.70
N VAL A 411 -32.20 17.34 -77.66
CA VAL A 411 -31.65 16.68 -78.85
C VAL A 411 -32.74 16.46 -79.91
N LEU A 412 -33.93 16.03 -79.49
CA LEU A 412 -35.10 15.83 -80.38
C LEU A 412 -35.66 17.15 -80.93
N SER A 413 -35.77 18.19 -80.10
CA SER A 413 -36.18 19.53 -80.53
C SER A 413 -35.23 20.09 -81.60
N ASN A 414 -33.92 20.00 -81.37
CA ASN A 414 -32.93 20.49 -82.32
C ASN A 414 -32.93 19.69 -83.63
N ALA A 415 -33.20 18.39 -83.58
CA ALA A 415 -33.39 17.59 -84.79
C ALA A 415 -34.63 18.04 -85.57
N LEU A 416 -35.77 18.27 -84.90
CA LEU A 416 -37.02 18.75 -85.52
C LEU A 416 -36.89 20.15 -86.14
N LYS A 417 -36.17 21.07 -85.50
CA LYS A 417 -35.88 22.40 -86.08
C LYS A 417 -35.04 22.32 -87.35
N LYS A 418 -34.15 21.32 -87.42
CA LYS A 418 -33.20 21.17 -88.51
C LYS A 418 -33.80 20.44 -89.72
N GLN A 419 -34.72 19.50 -89.50
CA GLN A 419 -35.29 18.66 -90.56
C GLN A 419 -36.41 19.36 -91.37
N CYS A 420 -37.13 20.33 -90.81
CA CYS A 420 -38.28 20.98 -91.46
C CYS A 420 -38.25 22.52 -91.33
N PRO A 421 -37.30 23.22 -91.98
CA PRO A 421 -37.24 24.68 -91.94
C PRO A 421 -38.44 25.28 -92.70
N GLY A 422 -39.34 25.95 -91.98
CA GLY A 422 -40.46 26.72 -92.56
C GLY A 422 -41.85 26.12 -92.36
N ASN A 423 -41.98 24.89 -91.87
CA ASN A 423 -43.28 24.35 -91.45
C ASN A 423 -43.56 24.75 -90.00
N THR A 424 -44.53 25.63 -89.81
CA THR A 424 -44.90 26.20 -88.50
C THR A 424 -45.26 25.14 -87.47
N TYR A 425 -45.81 23.98 -87.87
CA TYR A 425 -46.13 22.89 -86.94
C TYR A 425 -44.89 22.19 -86.39
N CYS A 426 -43.85 22.00 -87.20
CA CYS A 426 -42.58 21.40 -86.73
C CYS A 426 -41.83 22.35 -85.80
N ILE A 427 -41.86 23.65 -86.10
CA ILE A 427 -41.29 24.68 -85.23
C ILE A 427 -42.05 24.72 -83.90
N ALA A 428 -43.39 24.71 -83.92
CA ALA A 428 -44.21 24.65 -82.72
C ALA A 428 -43.94 23.37 -81.89
N GLY A 429 -43.81 22.21 -82.55
CA GLY A 429 -43.44 20.95 -81.89
C GLY A 429 -42.06 20.98 -81.24
N SER A 430 -41.07 21.61 -81.88
CA SER A 430 -39.74 21.79 -81.29
C SER A 430 -39.75 22.75 -80.10
N VAL A 431 -40.54 23.83 -80.16
CA VAL A 431 -40.71 24.75 -79.03
C VAL A 431 -41.43 24.05 -77.88
N ALA A 432 -42.44 23.22 -78.16
CA ALA A 432 -43.12 22.43 -77.13
C ALA A 432 -42.17 21.41 -76.47
N LEU A 433 -41.27 20.78 -77.22
CA LEU A 433 -40.27 19.87 -76.68
C LEU A 433 -39.16 20.60 -75.90
N ASP A 434 -38.74 21.78 -76.34
CA ASP A 434 -37.85 22.66 -75.56
C ASP A 434 -38.50 23.07 -74.24
N VAL A 435 -39.80 23.40 -74.27
CA VAL A 435 -40.55 23.75 -73.07
C VAL A 435 -40.71 22.53 -72.16
N LEU A 436 -41.02 21.35 -72.70
CA LEU A 436 -41.13 20.11 -71.91
C LEU A 436 -39.79 19.69 -71.29
N ASP A 437 -38.68 19.85 -72.01
CA ASP A 437 -37.35 19.64 -71.46
C ASP A 437 -37.04 20.61 -70.33
N SER A 438 -37.41 21.88 -70.52
CA SER A 438 -37.25 22.90 -69.51
C SER A 438 -38.07 22.57 -68.24
N ILE A 439 -39.22 21.91 -68.37
CA ILE A 439 -40.09 21.55 -67.25
C ILE A 439 -39.63 20.25 -66.54
N PHE A 440 -39.15 19.23 -67.27
CA PHE A 440 -38.89 17.89 -66.71
C PHE A 440 -37.42 17.42 -66.73
N GLY A 441 -36.51 18.17 -67.35
CA GLY A 441 -35.09 17.82 -67.40
C GLY A 441 -34.38 18.06 -66.06
N SER A 442 -33.84 17.00 -65.44
CA SER A 442 -32.92 17.13 -64.31
C SER A 442 -31.62 16.39 -64.59
N SER A 443 -30.50 16.97 -64.17
CA SER A 443 -29.17 16.39 -64.40
C SER A 443 -28.26 16.61 -63.20
N SER A 444 -27.45 15.60 -62.87
CA SER A 444 -26.46 15.66 -61.78
C SER A 444 -25.13 15.05 -62.20
N ALA A 445 -24.04 15.67 -61.77
CA ALA A 445 -22.68 15.16 -61.92
C ALA A 445 -21.90 15.36 -60.62
N SER A 446 -21.09 14.38 -60.24
CA SER A 446 -20.26 14.40 -59.03
C SER A 446 -18.85 13.86 -59.32
N ALA A 447 -17.84 14.46 -58.68
CA ALA A 447 -16.45 14.02 -58.73
C ALA A 447 -15.84 14.04 -57.31
N SER A 448 -15.06 13.02 -56.97
CA SER A 448 -14.32 12.92 -55.71
C SER A 448 -12.82 12.75 -55.96
N TYR A 449 -12.00 13.37 -55.12
CA TYR A 449 -10.54 13.23 -55.13
C TYR A 449 -10.06 12.74 -53.77
N ARG A 450 -9.21 11.71 -53.78
CA ARG A 450 -8.55 11.15 -52.60
C ARG A 450 -7.05 11.18 -52.85
N ASN A 451 -6.32 12.02 -52.12
CA ASN A 451 -4.86 11.99 -52.13
C ASN A 451 -4.36 11.08 -51.00
N ILE A 452 -3.50 10.13 -51.32
CA ILE A 452 -2.95 9.16 -50.38
C ILE A 452 -1.44 9.25 -50.45
N GLN A 453 -0.77 9.54 -49.34
CA GLN A 453 0.67 9.35 -49.19
C GLN A 453 0.90 8.06 -48.41
N ASP A 454 1.26 6.99 -49.13
CA ASP A 454 1.58 5.68 -48.54
C ASP A 454 3.09 5.56 -48.35
N ALA A 455 3.55 5.95 -47.16
CA ALA A 455 4.94 5.85 -46.76
C ALA A 455 5.00 5.28 -45.33
N ASP A 456 5.69 4.16 -45.19
CA ASP A 456 6.12 3.64 -43.89
C ASP A 456 7.39 4.38 -43.48
N MET A 457 7.39 4.98 -42.30
CA MET A 457 8.54 5.67 -41.72
C MET A 457 8.97 4.99 -40.43
N SER A 458 10.28 4.89 -40.25
CA SER A 458 10.90 4.45 -39.01
C SER A 458 11.81 5.56 -38.50
N GLU A 459 11.64 5.96 -37.24
CA GLU A 459 12.48 6.96 -36.58
C GLU A 459 13.07 6.36 -35.31
N GLU A 460 14.34 6.64 -35.06
CA GLU A 460 14.98 6.32 -33.79
C GLU A 460 15.02 7.57 -32.90
N TRP A 461 14.63 7.40 -31.65
CA TRP A 461 14.63 8.43 -30.64
C TRP A 461 15.44 7.97 -29.45
N SER A 462 16.41 8.79 -29.04
CA SER A 462 17.24 8.54 -27.88
C SER A 462 17.15 9.69 -26.89
N ARG A 463 16.91 9.39 -25.62
CA ARG A 463 17.00 10.37 -24.53
C ARG A 463 17.82 9.83 -23.40
N THR A 464 18.74 10.66 -22.91
CA THR A 464 19.44 10.41 -21.66
C THR A 464 18.67 11.10 -20.53
N LEU A 465 18.26 10.31 -19.54
CA LEU A 465 17.58 10.77 -18.34
C LEU A 465 18.51 10.58 -17.15
N VAL A 466 18.68 11.61 -16.34
CA VAL A 466 19.36 11.52 -15.05
C VAL A 466 18.29 11.38 -13.97
N SER A 467 18.29 10.24 -13.28
CA SER A 467 17.37 9.99 -12.16
C SER A 467 18.16 9.72 -10.88
N TYR A 468 17.63 10.19 -9.76
CA TYR A 468 18.23 9.98 -8.45
C TYR A 468 17.75 8.65 -7.87
N LYS A 469 18.70 7.84 -7.41
CA LYS A 469 18.44 6.51 -6.86
C LYS A 469 18.85 6.44 -5.39
N PRO A 470 18.05 5.78 -4.54
CA PRO A 470 18.43 5.58 -3.15
C PRO A 470 19.58 4.58 -3.04
N TRP A 471 20.48 4.84 -2.12
CA TRP A 471 21.55 3.94 -1.69
C TRP A 471 21.74 4.00 -0.19
N VAL A 472 22.28 2.93 0.39
CA VAL A 472 22.60 2.86 1.82
C VAL A 472 24.03 2.37 1.99
N THR A 473 24.83 3.11 2.76
CA THR A 473 26.16 2.67 3.19
C THR A 473 26.20 2.53 4.70
N THR A 474 26.66 1.39 5.19
CA THR A 474 26.87 1.14 6.62
C THR A 474 28.35 1.03 6.93
N TYR A 475 28.77 1.76 7.97
CA TYR A 475 30.10 1.76 8.56
C TYR A 475 30.01 1.06 9.90
N ASN A 476 30.92 0.13 10.19
CA ASN A 476 30.95 -0.69 11.40
C ASN A 476 32.25 -0.49 12.18
#